data_AF-A0A2S7YDM5-F1
#
_entry.id   AF-A0A2S7YDM5-F1
#
_cell.length_a   1.000
_cell.length_b   1.000
_cell.length_c   1.000
_cell.angle_alpha   90.00
_cell.angle_beta   90.00
_cell.angle_gamma   90.00
#
_symmetry.space_group_name_H-M   'P 1'
#
loop_
_entity.id
_entity.type
_entity.pdbx_description
1 polymer ?
#
loop_
_entity_poly.entity_id
_entity_poly.type
_entity_poly.pdbx_seq_one_letter_code
_entity_poly.pdbx_strand_id
1 'polypeptide(L)'
;MLQKDQQDLRMKSDAIVQRLNAVLPIIRKICEISGVPAASIGVIHQGQSIYVENIGHRNVEAQLSPTADTLYGLGSLTKGFVAASLAQLLHNHPTVTWTTPLQDIWPEYRPQQPQLKGNVSLLDFLSHRTGLSGDMSVALQGDMEFILSPSEVAPIVSRLDVAAPFRQSWLYNNWGYSVAGKVIEKLSGKPAHEYIRESILMPLGLSNTTLRPVFDEHIDFADAYAALEDASTQCLPRKFPFLGSLFETAGGMSSTVNDMLKYCQALLQSRIDPQSTPLGNLEMLFQGHIPLDRSMESFGSYGMGWIETHLPGVLGLQGDNAELFQWDELPYIGDPRDPNKSVLTLYHQGASLGYYSAIYLFPETESGFVVLTNSMPLSDAADWIAQIIAAALHGFETSADYVELANEARRRKVGNVAAMMAEIEKTREEHPGDLPRPLDSYCGDYYNALGDFCVRVKQHKVKPGVLELCFQGKTTQEYELRHLHGDIFEWALTYDEQARRARFTTWEQSYFKVRFLTNDTSDIVTLEWGSNQEKLTISNTQSRIDDHSSREL
;
A
#
# COMPACT_ATOMS: atom_id res chain seq x y z
N MET A 1 43.27 -11.64 -18.92
CA MET A 1 42.55 -10.86 -17.89
C MET A 1 41.06 -10.94 -18.17
N LEU A 2 40.55 -10.31 -19.24
CA LEU A 2 39.13 -10.34 -19.67
C LEU A 2 38.45 -11.74 -19.69
N GLN A 3 39.07 -12.78 -20.24
CA GLN A 3 38.48 -14.14 -20.25
C GLN A 3 38.40 -14.77 -18.85
N LYS A 4 39.35 -14.46 -17.97
CA LYS A 4 39.37 -14.96 -16.59
C LYS A 4 38.33 -14.22 -15.74
N ASP A 5 38.21 -12.92 -15.94
CA ASP A 5 37.21 -12.08 -15.27
C ASP A 5 35.78 -12.50 -15.68
N GLN A 6 35.54 -12.78 -16.98
CA GLN A 6 34.26 -13.32 -17.45
C GLN A 6 33.94 -14.72 -16.92
N GLN A 7 34.95 -15.58 -16.78
CA GLN A 7 34.78 -16.92 -16.23
C GLN A 7 34.48 -16.88 -14.73
N ASP A 8 35.16 -16.00 -13.97
CA ASP A 8 34.93 -15.81 -12.53
C ASP A 8 33.54 -15.20 -12.27
N LEU A 9 33.09 -14.24 -13.10
CA LEU A 9 31.73 -13.69 -13.08
C LEU A 9 30.68 -14.78 -13.30
N ARG A 10 30.86 -15.61 -14.33
CA ARG A 10 29.95 -16.72 -14.65
C ARG A 10 29.85 -17.73 -13.49
N MET A 11 30.99 -18.13 -12.92
CA MET A 11 31.03 -19.06 -11.78
C MET A 11 30.31 -18.51 -10.54
N LYS A 12 30.45 -17.21 -10.25
CA LYS A 12 29.73 -16.56 -9.15
C LYS A 12 28.23 -16.53 -9.38
N SER A 13 27.79 -16.17 -10.60
CA SER A 13 26.38 -16.20 -10.97
C SER A 13 25.81 -17.62 -10.90
N ASP A 14 26.54 -18.65 -11.33
CA ASP A 14 26.11 -20.05 -11.24
C ASP A 14 25.88 -20.47 -9.77
N ALA A 15 26.75 -20.04 -8.85
CA ALA A 15 26.58 -20.32 -7.43
C ALA A 15 25.37 -19.59 -6.82
N ILE A 16 25.10 -18.35 -7.23
CA ILE A 16 23.88 -17.61 -6.82
C ILE A 16 22.64 -18.34 -7.32
N VAL A 17 22.60 -18.69 -8.61
CA VAL A 17 21.47 -19.40 -9.23
C VAL A 17 21.21 -20.76 -8.57
N GLN A 18 22.25 -21.50 -8.17
CA GLN A 18 22.09 -22.73 -7.41
C GLN A 18 21.39 -22.50 -6.06
N ARG A 19 21.75 -21.45 -5.32
CA ARG A 19 21.09 -21.10 -4.04
C ARG A 19 19.64 -20.65 -4.26
N LEU A 20 19.36 -19.86 -5.29
CA LEU A 20 18.01 -19.43 -5.65
C LEU A 20 17.11 -20.64 -6.01
N ASN A 21 17.63 -21.60 -6.78
CA ASN A 21 16.91 -22.83 -7.08
C ASN A 21 16.64 -23.70 -5.84
N ALA A 22 17.59 -23.73 -4.89
CA ALA A 22 17.46 -24.54 -3.67
C ALA A 22 16.31 -24.08 -2.76
N VAL A 23 15.94 -22.79 -2.80
CA VAL A 23 14.86 -22.23 -1.97
C VAL A 23 13.49 -22.24 -2.66
N LEU A 24 13.41 -22.60 -3.94
CA LEU A 24 12.14 -22.65 -4.69
C LEU A 24 11.05 -23.51 -4.04
N PRO A 25 11.33 -24.70 -3.48
CA PRO A 25 10.30 -25.49 -2.81
C PRO A 25 9.65 -24.76 -1.63
N ILE A 26 10.45 -24.00 -0.86
CA ILE A 26 9.97 -23.19 0.27
C ILE A 26 9.08 -22.05 -0.24
N ILE A 27 9.53 -21.35 -1.29
CA ILE A 27 8.77 -20.27 -1.94
C ILE A 27 7.41 -20.77 -2.43
N ARG A 28 7.35 -21.92 -3.13
CA ARG A 28 6.07 -22.51 -3.57
C ARG A 28 5.17 -22.83 -2.37
N LYS A 29 5.74 -23.31 -1.28
CA LYS A 29 4.97 -23.62 -0.08
C LYS A 29 4.38 -22.38 0.58
N ILE A 30 5.13 -21.27 0.61
CA ILE A 30 4.64 -19.98 1.07
C ILE A 30 3.48 -19.50 0.21
N CYS A 31 3.59 -19.57 -1.12
CA CYS A 31 2.48 -19.21 -2.02
C CYS A 31 1.20 -20.01 -1.72
N GLU A 32 1.32 -21.33 -1.50
CA GLU A 32 0.18 -22.18 -1.12
C GLU A 32 -0.45 -21.75 0.22
N ILE A 33 0.35 -21.54 1.27
CA ILE A 33 -0.14 -21.19 2.61
C ILE A 33 -0.82 -19.82 2.61
N SER A 34 -0.25 -18.88 1.85
CA SER A 34 -0.70 -17.50 1.75
C SER A 34 -1.90 -17.30 0.82
N GLY A 35 -2.30 -18.31 0.04
CA GLY A 35 -3.34 -18.19 -0.98
C GLY A 35 -2.94 -17.26 -2.13
N VAL A 36 -1.71 -17.44 -2.65
CA VAL A 36 -1.13 -16.65 -3.74
C VAL A 36 -1.10 -17.50 -5.01
N PRO A 37 -1.97 -17.22 -6.00
CA PRO A 37 -2.02 -17.99 -7.24
C PRO A 37 -0.77 -17.87 -8.10
N ALA A 38 -0.22 -16.66 -8.24
CA ALA A 38 0.98 -16.39 -9.01
C ALA A 38 1.99 -15.54 -8.25
N ALA A 39 3.25 -15.90 -8.46
CA ALA A 39 4.42 -15.11 -8.06
C ALA A 39 5.43 -15.09 -9.21
N SER A 40 5.96 -13.92 -9.54
CA SER A 40 7.04 -13.75 -10.53
C SER A 40 8.21 -13.06 -9.86
N ILE A 41 9.40 -13.65 -10.02
CA ILE A 41 10.63 -13.25 -9.34
C ILE A 41 11.68 -12.99 -10.40
N GLY A 42 12.39 -11.87 -10.31
CA GLY A 42 13.55 -11.58 -11.15
C GLY A 42 14.72 -11.10 -10.32
N VAL A 43 15.94 -11.52 -10.68
CA VAL A 43 17.18 -11.12 -10.00
C VAL A 43 18.19 -10.62 -11.03
N ILE A 44 18.77 -9.45 -10.74
CA ILE A 44 19.98 -8.94 -11.39
C ILE A 44 21.20 -9.05 -10.46
N HIS A 45 22.35 -9.31 -11.05
CA HIS A 45 23.65 -9.25 -10.39
C HIS A 45 24.67 -8.66 -11.37
N GLN A 46 25.41 -7.64 -10.92
CA GLN A 46 26.43 -6.95 -11.72
C GLN A 46 25.89 -6.48 -13.08
N GLY A 47 24.69 -5.88 -13.02
CA GLY A 47 24.01 -5.31 -14.18
C GLY A 47 23.47 -6.33 -15.19
N GLN A 48 23.45 -7.63 -14.86
CA GLN A 48 22.88 -8.68 -15.73
C GLN A 48 21.71 -9.38 -15.04
N SER A 49 20.64 -9.67 -15.79
CA SER A 49 19.61 -10.59 -15.31
C SER A 49 20.17 -12.02 -15.26
N ILE A 50 20.21 -12.60 -14.06
CA ILE A 50 20.79 -13.93 -13.83
C ILE A 50 19.73 -14.98 -13.49
N TYR A 51 18.52 -14.56 -13.16
CA TYR A 51 17.45 -15.45 -12.70
C TYR A 51 16.08 -14.84 -12.92
N VAL A 52 15.16 -15.63 -13.45
CA VAL A 52 13.73 -15.33 -13.54
C VAL A 52 12.96 -16.60 -13.25
N GLU A 53 12.00 -16.54 -12.34
CA GLU A 53 11.09 -17.64 -12.02
C GLU A 53 9.65 -17.15 -12.01
N ASN A 54 8.75 -17.92 -12.62
CA ASN A 54 7.32 -17.64 -12.67
C ASN A 54 6.57 -18.85 -12.09
N ILE A 55 5.78 -18.64 -11.05
CA ILE A 55 5.13 -19.68 -10.25
C ILE A 55 3.62 -19.57 -10.42
N GLY A 56 2.96 -20.70 -10.61
CA GLY A 56 1.50 -20.83 -10.47
C GLY A 56 0.71 -20.28 -11.65
N HIS A 57 -0.37 -19.54 -11.37
CA HIS A 57 -1.37 -19.11 -12.37
C HIS A 57 -1.71 -17.63 -12.23
N ARG A 58 -1.46 -16.86 -13.29
CA ARG A 58 -1.88 -15.46 -13.40
C ARG A 58 -3.42 -15.34 -13.52
N ASN A 59 -4.05 -16.39 -14.02
CA ASN A 59 -5.50 -16.58 -14.06
C ASN A 59 -5.79 -18.05 -13.71
N VAL A 60 -6.39 -18.26 -12.54
CA VAL A 60 -6.69 -19.58 -11.97
C VAL A 60 -7.76 -20.29 -12.79
N GLU A 61 -8.84 -19.61 -13.16
CA GLU A 61 -9.97 -20.19 -13.86
C GLU A 61 -9.59 -20.72 -15.26
N ALA A 62 -8.73 -20.00 -15.97
CA ALA A 62 -8.22 -20.35 -17.29
C ALA A 62 -6.90 -21.14 -17.24
N GLN A 63 -6.36 -21.42 -16.04
CA GLN A 63 -5.10 -22.14 -15.83
C GLN A 63 -3.92 -21.53 -16.63
N LEU A 64 -3.86 -20.21 -16.71
CA LEU A 64 -2.80 -19.51 -17.43
C LEU A 64 -1.61 -19.26 -16.50
N SER A 65 -0.43 -19.78 -16.85
CA SER A 65 0.81 -19.52 -16.10
C SER A 65 1.35 -18.11 -16.35
N PRO A 66 1.91 -17.43 -15.34
CA PRO A 66 2.57 -16.14 -15.54
C PRO A 66 3.85 -16.24 -16.35
N THR A 67 4.27 -15.12 -16.94
CA THR A 67 5.53 -14.91 -17.65
C THR A 67 6.28 -13.73 -17.06
N ALA A 68 7.53 -13.52 -17.48
CA ALA A 68 8.33 -12.36 -17.09
C ALA A 68 7.73 -11.02 -17.57
N ASP A 69 6.83 -11.08 -18.55
CA ASP A 69 6.08 -9.96 -19.13
C ASP A 69 4.62 -9.89 -18.65
N THR A 70 4.21 -10.76 -17.71
CA THR A 70 2.91 -10.64 -17.06
C THR A 70 2.88 -9.34 -16.23
N LEU A 71 1.84 -8.55 -16.45
CA LEU A 71 1.61 -7.27 -15.79
C LEU A 71 0.94 -7.49 -14.43
N TYR A 72 1.52 -6.91 -13.39
CA TYR A 72 1.03 -6.91 -12.01
C TYR A 72 0.83 -5.48 -11.52
N GLY A 73 -0.11 -5.28 -10.59
CA GLY A 73 -0.16 -4.07 -9.77
C GLY A 73 1.08 -3.98 -8.86
N LEU A 74 1.72 -2.82 -8.82
CA LEU A 74 2.92 -2.60 -8.00
C LEU A 74 2.61 -2.09 -6.59
N GLY A 75 1.40 -1.57 -6.36
CA GLY A 75 1.09 -0.88 -5.12
C GLY A 75 2.15 0.18 -4.80
N SER A 76 2.58 0.21 -3.55
CA SER A 76 3.48 1.25 -3.04
C SER A 76 4.88 1.31 -3.65
N LEU A 77 5.33 0.37 -4.49
CA LEU A 77 6.55 0.58 -5.27
C LEU A 77 6.43 1.79 -6.22
N THR A 78 5.20 2.19 -6.55
CA THR A 78 4.87 3.46 -7.24
C THR A 78 5.56 4.67 -6.62
N LYS A 79 5.74 4.67 -5.30
CA LYS A 79 6.35 5.78 -4.54
C LYS A 79 7.78 6.06 -4.99
N GLY A 80 8.56 5.02 -5.29
CA GLY A 80 9.93 5.16 -5.79
C GLY A 80 9.98 5.86 -7.15
N PHE A 81 9.05 5.53 -8.06
CA PHE A 81 8.94 6.19 -9.37
C PHE A 81 8.52 7.66 -9.22
N VAL A 82 7.54 7.95 -8.38
CA VAL A 82 7.06 9.33 -8.15
C VAL A 82 8.15 10.20 -7.52
N ALA A 83 8.89 9.66 -6.55
CA ALA A 83 10.01 10.35 -5.93
C ALA A 83 11.14 10.62 -6.95
N ALA A 84 11.44 9.64 -7.82
CA ALA A 84 12.42 9.81 -8.90
C ALA A 84 12.00 10.87 -9.94
N SER A 85 10.73 10.86 -10.36
CA SER A 85 10.18 11.90 -11.24
C SER A 85 10.24 13.28 -10.60
N LEU A 86 9.95 13.41 -9.31
CA LEU A 86 10.09 14.67 -8.59
C LEU A 86 11.54 15.13 -8.50
N ALA A 87 12.50 14.22 -8.27
CA ALA A 87 13.92 14.57 -8.23
C ALA A 87 14.36 15.21 -9.56
N GLN A 88 13.96 14.60 -10.68
CA GLN A 88 14.24 15.11 -12.02
C GLN A 88 13.51 16.45 -12.28
N LEU A 89 12.26 16.58 -11.83
CA LEU A 89 11.49 17.81 -11.95
C LEU A 89 12.14 18.96 -11.18
N LEU A 90 12.51 18.74 -9.92
CA LEU A 90 13.15 19.77 -9.09
C LEU A 90 14.53 20.16 -9.62
N HIS A 91 15.28 19.25 -10.22
CA HIS A 91 16.54 19.60 -10.90
C HIS A 91 16.34 20.67 -11.99
N ASN A 92 15.21 20.63 -12.70
CA ASN A 92 14.84 21.60 -13.73
C ASN A 92 14.16 22.86 -13.17
N HIS A 93 13.86 22.91 -11.87
CA HIS A 93 13.20 24.03 -11.17
C HIS A 93 14.04 24.49 -9.97
N PRO A 94 15.20 25.14 -10.20
CA PRO A 94 16.21 25.40 -9.15
C PRO A 94 15.74 26.32 -8.01
N THR A 95 14.60 27.00 -8.16
CA THR A 95 13.99 27.82 -7.10
C THR A 95 13.16 27.00 -6.10
N VAL A 96 12.89 25.73 -6.41
CA VAL A 96 12.13 24.80 -5.56
C VAL A 96 13.06 23.69 -5.11
N THR A 97 13.14 23.48 -3.80
CA THR A 97 13.95 22.41 -3.19
C THR A 97 13.05 21.46 -2.40
N TRP A 98 13.61 20.33 -1.98
CA TRP A 98 12.90 19.35 -1.14
C TRP A 98 12.35 19.95 0.18
N THR A 99 12.97 21.03 0.67
CA THR A 99 12.62 21.71 1.91
C THR A 99 11.84 23.02 1.70
N THR A 100 11.56 23.40 0.44
CA THR A 100 10.66 24.53 0.16
C THR A 100 9.30 24.27 0.82
N PRO A 101 8.72 25.25 1.54
CA PRO A 101 7.40 25.10 2.12
C PRO A 101 6.37 24.70 1.05
N LEU A 102 5.57 23.67 1.32
CA LEU A 102 4.63 23.13 0.35
C LEU A 102 3.63 24.18 -0.13
N GLN A 103 3.23 25.10 0.74
CA GLN A 103 2.27 26.17 0.39
C GLN A 103 2.82 27.17 -0.63
N ASP A 104 4.15 27.29 -0.76
CA ASP A 104 4.79 28.13 -1.77
C ASP A 104 4.77 27.45 -3.15
N ILE A 105 4.65 26.12 -3.19
CA ILE A 105 4.58 25.30 -4.41
C ILE A 105 3.12 25.07 -4.81
N TRP A 106 2.29 24.67 -3.85
CA TRP A 106 0.90 24.25 -4.02
C TRP A 106 -0.02 24.97 -3.00
N PRO A 107 -0.44 26.23 -3.28
CA PRO A 107 -1.24 27.08 -2.38
C PRO A 107 -2.63 26.55 -2.03
N GLU A 108 -3.11 25.55 -2.76
CA GLU A 108 -4.34 24.81 -2.52
C GLU A 108 -4.27 24.01 -1.20
N TYR A 109 -3.06 23.64 -0.76
CA TYR A 109 -2.84 23.06 0.56
C TYR A 109 -2.92 24.12 1.66
N ARG A 110 -3.89 23.97 2.56
CA ARG A 110 -4.20 24.93 3.63
C ARG A 110 -4.31 24.20 4.97
N PRO A 111 -3.17 23.75 5.55
CA PRO A 111 -3.19 22.96 6.78
C PRO A 111 -3.89 23.73 7.90
N GLN A 112 -4.80 23.06 8.60
CA GLN A 112 -5.49 23.65 9.74
C GLN A 112 -4.57 23.73 10.97
N GLN A 113 -3.63 22.80 11.08
CA GLN A 113 -2.71 22.65 12.20
C GLN A 113 -1.63 23.74 12.18
N PRO A 114 -1.52 24.58 13.24
CA PRO A 114 -0.57 25.69 13.28
C PRO A 114 0.89 25.31 13.03
N GLN A 115 1.33 24.15 13.53
CA GLN A 115 2.72 23.69 13.39
C GLN A 115 3.12 23.35 11.95
N LEU A 116 2.15 23.05 11.07
CA LEU A 116 2.41 22.69 9.67
C LEU A 116 2.36 23.91 8.72
N LYS A 117 1.66 24.99 9.11
CA LYS A 117 1.52 26.21 8.31
C LYS A 117 2.89 26.84 8.04
N GLY A 118 3.25 26.95 6.77
CA GLY A 118 4.54 27.48 6.31
C GLY A 118 5.76 26.60 6.59
N ASN A 119 5.60 25.41 7.19
CA ASN A 119 6.71 24.61 7.70
C ASN A 119 6.88 23.24 7.04
N VAL A 120 5.77 22.63 6.58
CA VAL A 120 5.81 21.31 5.95
C VAL A 120 6.29 21.41 4.50
N SER A 121 7.12 20.46 4.08
CA SER A 121 7.75 20.41 2.76
C SER A 121 7.48 19.09 2.03
N LEU A 122 7.91 18.97 0.78
CA LEU A 122 7.89 17.71 0.05
C LEU A 122 8.68 16.62 0.77
N LEU A 123 9.86 16.96 1.30
CA LEU A 123 10.68 16.03 2.08
C LEU A 123 9.86 15.40 3.21
N ASP A 124 9.09 16.22 3.94
CA ASP A 124 8.31 15.76 5.07
C ASP A 124 7.21 14.77 4.68
N PHE A 125 6.55 15.01 3.54
CA PHE A 125 5.52 14.10 3.01
C PHE A 125 6.12 12.82 2.44
N LEU A 126 7.15 12.92 1.60
CA LEU A 126 7.72 11.76 0.92
C LEU A 126 8.48 10.82 1.87
N SER A 127 8.96 11.35 3.01
CA SER A 127 9.62 10.58 4.07
C SER A 127 8.69 10.22 5.25
N HIS A 128 7.37 10.42 5.13
CA HIS A 128 6.38 10.01 6.14
C HIS A 128 6.63 10.58 7.54
N ARG A 129 7.09 11.84 7.63
CA ARG A 129 7.46 12.51 8.89
C ARG A 129 6.61 13.75 9.21
N THR A 130 5.46 13.90 8.57
CA THR A 130 4.52 15.00 8.84
C THR A 130 3.82 14.86 10.20
N GLY A 131 3.69 13.62 10.71
CA GLY A 131 2.89 13.32 11.89
C GLY A 131 1.38 13.33 11.65
N LEU A 132 0.95 13.54 10.39
CA LEU A 132 -0.45 13.44 9.99
C LEU A 132 -0.87 11.98 9.86
N SER A 133 -2.09 11.67 10.29
CA SER A 133 -2.72 10.37 10.13
C SER A 133 -2.71 9.92 8.67
N GLY A 134 -2.33 8.67 8.43
CA GLY A 134 -2.40 8.01 7.13
C GLY A 134 -3.76 7.38 6.83
N ASP A 135 -4.77 7.62 7.67
CA ASP A 135 -6.08 6.98 7.56
C ASP A 135 -6.73 7.21 6.19
N MET A 136 -7.17 6.12 5.56
CA MET A 136 -7.86 6.10 4.27
C MET A 136 -9.32 5.66 4.40
N SER A 137 -9.83 5.56 5.63
CA SER A 137 -11.17 5.08 5.96
C SER A 137 -12.26 5.77 5.17
N VAL A 138 -12.16 7.08 4.92
CA VAL A 138 -13.12 7.86 4.12
C VAL A 138 -13.05 7.59 2.62
N ALA A 139 -11.93 7.06 2.14
CA ALA A 139 -11.64 6.89 0.71
C ALA A 139 -11.76 5.44 0.22
N LEU A 140 -11.64 4.45 1.11
CA LEU A 140 -11.59 3.03 0.76
C LEU A 140 -12.43 2.16 1.73
N GLN A 141 -13.39 1.44 1.16
CA GLN A 141 -14.25 0.49 1.89
C GLN A 141 -14.34 -0.87 1.20
N GLY A 142 -13.80 -1.06 -0.01
CA GLY A 142 -13.73 -2.35 -0.66
C GLY A 142 -14.20 -2.32 -2.11
N ASP A 143 -14.44 -3.49 -2.68
CA ASP A 143 -14.96 -3.73 -4.03
C ASP A 143 -14.08 -3.17 -5.15
N MET A 144 -12.77 -3.14 -4.89
CA MET A 144 -11.75 -2.63 -5.81
C MET A 144 -12.05 -1.17 -6.23
N GLU A 145 -12.41 -0.31 -5.28
CA GLU A 145 -12.88 1.04 -5.55
C GLU A 145 -12.42 2.06 -4.50
N PHE A 146 -11.87 3.19 -4.94
CA PHE A 146 -11.78 4.41 -4.14
C PHE A 146 -13.01 5.28 -4.39
N ILE A 147 -13.59 5.83 -3.33
CA ILE A 147 -14.94 6.40 -3.40
C ILE A 147 -14.98 7.94 -3.38
N LEU A 148 -13.81 8.57 -3.28
CA LEU A 148 -13.64 10.02 -3.28
C LEU A 148 -12.98 10.49 -4.58
N SER A 149 -13.30 11.72 -4.97
CA SER A 149 -12.74 12.36 -6.16
C SER A 149 -11.28 12.77 -5.94
N PRO A 150 -10.42 12.76 -6.98
CA PRO A 150 -9.08 13.37 -6.92
C PRO A 150 -9.06 14.85 -6.53
N SER A 151 -10.18 15.57 -6.70
CA SER A 151 -10.34 16.94 -6.20
C SER A 151 -10.25 17.04 -4.68
N GLU A 152 -10.55 15.94 -3.96
CA GLU A 152 -10.63 15.93 -2.50
C GLU A 152 -9.26 15.82 -1.81
N VAL A 153 -8.17 15.61 -2.56
CA VAL A 153 -6.82 15.53 -1.98
C VAL A 153 -6.49 16.78 -1.16
N ALA A 154 -6.70 17.98 -1.71
CA ALA A 154 -6.39 19.24 -1.04
C ALA A 154 -7.24 19.47 0.24
N PRO A 155 -8.59 19.40 0.19
CA PRO A 155 -9.40 19.62 1.39
C PRO A 155 -9.21 18.53 2.46
N ILE A 156 -8.89 17.29 2.09
CA ILE A 156 -8.66 16.21 3.08
C ILE A 156 -7.28 16.34 3.72
N VAL A 157 -6.21 16.42 2.93
CA VAL A 157 -4.85 16.47 3.48
C VAL A 157 -4.64 17.70 4.38
N SER A 158 -5.37 18.78 4.11
CA SER A 158 -5.36 20.01 4.92
C SER A 158 -6.00 19.87 6.31
N ARG A 159 -6.77 18.80 6.55
CA ARG A 159 -7.52 18.58 7.80
C ARG A 159 -7.18 17.26 8.50
N LEU A 160 -6.29 16.43 7.94
CA LEU A 160 -5.88 15.18 8.57
C LEU A 160 -5.48 15.39 10.03
N ASP A 161 -5.86 14.46 10.88
CA ASP A 161 -5.53 14.51 12.30
C ASP A 161 -4.04 14.35 12.53
N VAL A 162 -3.55 14.93 13.62
CA VAL A 162 -2.15 14.79 14.06
C VAL A 162 -2.07 13.56 14.95
N ALA A 163 -1.51 12.48 14.43
CA ALA A 163 -1.31 11.24 15.16
C ALA A 163 0.07 11.17 15.85
N ALA A 164 1.04 11.97 15.40
CA ALA A 164 2.35 12.06 16.02
C ALA A 164 2.96 13.48 15.91
N PRO A 165 3.93 13.85 16.76
CA PRO A 165 4.61 15.13 16.64
C PRO A 165 5.35 15.27 15.30
N PHE A 166 5.23 16.45 14.69
CA PHE A 166 5.88 16.78 13.41
C PHE A 166 7.39 16.48 13.45
N ARG A 167 7.88 15.74 12.46
CA ARG A 167 9.29 15.32 12.28
C ARG A 167 9.87 14.40 13.36
N GLN A 168 9.07 13.86 14.27
CA GLN A 168 9.56 13.01 15.38
C GLN A 168 9.19 11.53 15.26
N SER A 169 8.30 11.16 14.32
CA SER A 169 7.93 9.78 14.05
C SER A 169 7.87 9.53 12.56
N TRP A 170 8.23 8.32 12.17
CA TRP A 170 7.78 7.76 10.91
C TRP A 170 6.33 7.29 11.06
N LEU A 171 5.45 7.79 10.20
CA LEU A 171 4.04 7.39 10.15
C LEU A 171 3.61 7.33 8.70
N TYR A 172 3.49 6.10 8.18
CA TYR A 172 3.20 5.85 6.78
C TYR A 172 1.93 6.56 6.32
N ASN A 173 2.02 7.33 5.23
CA ASN A 173 0.92 8.17 4.78
C ASN A 173 0.80 8.22 3.24
N ASN A 174 -0.22 7.56 2.69
CA ASN A 174 -0.49 7.56 1.25
C ASN A 174 -0.89 8.94 0.72
N TRP A 175 -1.54 9.78 1.52
CA TRP A 175 -1.92 11.14 1.13
C TRP A 175 -0.71 12.00 0.76
N GLY A 176 0.44 11.77 1.39
CA GLY A 176 1.68 12.47 1.05
C GLY A 176 2.14 12.23 -0.39
N TYR A 177 1.88 11.04 -0.95
CA TYR A 177 2.18 10.75 -2.34
C TYR A 177 1.08 11.20 -3.30
N SER A 178 -0.16 11.39 -2.84
CA SER A 178 -1.18 12.15 -3.59
C SER A 178 -0.78 13.62 -3.73
N VAL A 179 -0.27 14.23 -2.66
CA VAL A 179 0.31 15.58 -2.70
C VAL A 179 1.48 15.65 -3.68
N ALA A 180 2.36 14.66 -3.67
CA ALA A 180 3.47 14.56 -4.62
C ALA A 180 2.98 14.60 -6.07
N GLY A 181 1.90 13.87 -6.39
CA GLY A 181 1.25 13.92 -7.70
C GLY A 181 0.74 15.32 -8.07
N LYS A 182 0.09 16.01 -7.14
CA LYS A 182 -0.37 17.40 -7.34
C LYS A 182 0.76 18.39 -7.54
N VAL A 183 1.90 18.19 -6.89
CA VAL A 183 3.08 19.01 -7.11
C VAL A 183 3.72 18.74 -8.47
N ILE A 184 3.76 17.48 -8.94
CA ILE A 184 4.18 17.16 -10.31
C ILE A 184 3.29 17.92 -11.31
N GLU A 185 1.96 17.86 -11.15
CA GLU A 185 1.02 18.56 -12.02
C GLU A 185 1.26 20.07 -12.03
N LYS A 186 1.45 20.66 -10.84
CA LYS A 186 1.64 22.09 -10.66
C LYS A 186 2.93 22.61 -11.30
N LEU A 187 4.04 21.90 -11.13
CA LEU A 187 5.35 22.35 -11.60
C LEU A 187 5.59 22.01 -13.07
N SER A 188 5.13 20.85 -13.53
CA SER A 188 5.34 20.41 -14.92
C SER A 188 4.28 20.96 -15.90
N GLY A 189 3.10 21.33 -15.41
CA GLY A 189 1.94 21.67 -16.25
C GLY A 189 1.31 20.48 -16.97
N LYS A 190 1.70 19.24 -16.63
CA LYS A 190 1.19 18.00 -17.22
C LYS A 190 0.51 17.12 -16.16
N PRO A 191 -0.45 16.27 -16.55
CA PRO A 191 -0.92 15.20 -15.68
C PRO A 191 0.25 14.36 -15.15
N ALA A 192 0.22 13.97 -13.87
CA ALA A 192 1.34 13.28 -13.24
C ALA A 192 1.75 11.99 -13.98
N HIS A 193 0.77 11.22 -14.45
CA HIS A 193 1.02 10.01 -15.22
C HIS A 193 1.77 10.23 -16.54
N GLU A 194 1.48 11.34 -17.23
CA GLU A 194 2.14 11.70 -18.49
C GLU A 194 3.56 12.16 -18.23
N TYR A 195 3.76 12.99 -17.21
CA TYR A 195 5.08 13.42 -16.79
C TYR A 195 5.95 12.22 -16.40
N ILE A 196 5.50 11.34 -15.51
CA ILE A 196 6.25 10.14 -15.09
C ILE A 196 6.63 9.27 -16.31
N ARG A 197 5.69 9.09 -17.24
CA ARG A 197 5.93 8.32 -18.46
C ARG A 197 7.05 8.92 -19.32
N GLU A 198 6.98 10.21 -19.62
CA GLU A 198 7.97 10.87 -20.48
C GLU A 198 9.33 11.03 -19.80
N SER A 199 9.32 11.27 -18.49
CA SER A 199 10.49 11.71 -17.75
C SER A 199 11.33 10.53 -17.25
N ILE A 200 10.68 9.41 -16.89
CA ILE A 200 11.33 8.20 -16.37
C ILE A 200 11.10 6.97 -17.25
N LEU A 201 9.84 6.64 -17.59
CA LEU A 201 9.54 5.32 -18.17
C LEU A 201 10.05 5.17 -19.60
N MET A 202 9.77 6.14 -20.47
CA MET A 202 10.20 6.12 -21.87
C MET A 202 11.73 6.15 -22.02
N PRO A 203 12.48 7.04 -21.33
CA PRO A 203 13.93 7.09 -21.50
C PRO A 203 14.65 5.85 -20.95
N LEU A 204 14.04 5.12 -20.00
CA LEU A 204 14.55 3.84 -19.48
C LEU A 204 14.07 2.62 -20.29
N GLY A 205 13.20 2.79 -21.29
CA GLY A 205 12.67 1.68 -22.08
C GLY A 205 11.75 0.74 -21.28
N LEU A 206 11.01 1.28 -20.31
CA LEU A 206 10.04 0.56 -19.47
C LEU A 206 8.66 0.51 -20.15
N SER A 207 8.59 -0.17 -21.29
CA SER A 207 7.44 -0.14 -22.21
C SER A 207 6.17 -0.79 -21.66
N ASN A 208 6.29 -1.68 -20.69
CA ASN A 208 5.19 -2.39 -20.03
C ASN A 208 4.90 -1.83 -18.63
N THR A 209 5.47 -0.68 -18.29
CA THR A 209 5.25 0.01 -17.01
C THR A 209 4.33 1.20 -17.23
N THR A 210 3.26 1.32 -16.44
CA THR A 210 2.24 2.36 -16.68
C THR A 210 1.39 2.69 -15.45
N LEU A 211 0.90 3.93 -15.39
CA LEU A 211 -0.21 4.39 -14.53
C LEU A 211 -1.57 4.32 -15.25
N ARG A 212 -1.57 3.99 -16.54
CA ARG A 212 -2.75 3.90 -17.41
C ARG A 212 -2.84 2.48 -17.99
N PRO A 213 -2.97 1.43 -17.15
CA PRO A 213 -3.14 0.09 -17.67
C PRO A 213 -4.50 -0.05 -18.37
N VAL A 214 -4.57 -0.90 -19.38
CA VAL A 214 -5.78 -1.19 -20.15
C VAL A 214 -6.01 -2.70 -20.11
N PHE A 215 -7.27 -3.10 -19.91
CA PHE A 215 -7.66 -4.50 -20.13
C PHE A 215 -7.92 -4.68 -21.62
N ASP A 216 -6.93 -5.22 -22.34
CA ASP A 216 -7.14 -5.71 -23.71
C ASP A 216 -6.84 -7.20 -23.80
N GLU A 217 -7.17 -7.81 -24.94
CA GLU A 217 -6.98 -9.24 -25.19
C GLU A 217 -5.52 -9.64 -25.49
N HIS A 218 -4.63 -8.67 -25.65
CA HIS A 218 -3.23 -8.88 -26.03
C HIS A 218 -2.26 -8.72 -24.84
N ILE A 219 -2.69 -8.07 -23.76
CA ILE A 219 -1.88 -7.89 -22.56
C ILE A 219 -1.95 -9.13 -21.67
N ASP A 220 -0.78 -9.69 -21.40
CA ASP A 220 -0.55 -10.72 -20.38
C ASP A 220 -0.73 -10.08 -18.99
N PHE A 221 -1.93 -10.14 -18.43
CA PHE A 221 -2.27 -9.54 -17.13
C PHE A 221 -2.51 -10.63 -16.07
N ALA A 222 -2.02 -10.40 -14.85
CA ALA A 222 -2.38 -11.23 -13.71
C ALA A 222 -3.69 -10.75 -13.10
N ASP A 223 -4.74 -11.58 -13.14
CA ASP A 223 -5.99 -11.27 -12.46
C ASP A 223 -5.76 -11.16 -10.95
N ALA A 224 -6.49 -10.25 -10.32
CA ALA A 224 -6.42 -9.97 -8.89
C ALA A 224 -7.18 -11.03 -8.10
N TYR A 225 -6.58 -11.55 -7.03
CA TYR A 225 -7.24 -12.46 -6.10
C TYR A 225 -7.21 -11.96 -4.65
N ALA A 226 -8.02 -12.56 -3.80
CA ALA A 226 -7.90 -12.51 -2.35
C ALA A 226 -7.93 -13.92 -1.77
N ALA A 227 -7.12 -14.18 -0.75
CA ALA A 227 -7.10 -15.46 -0.05
C ALA A 227 -8.23 -15.53 1.00
N LEU A 228 -8.97 -16.63 0.99
CA LEU A 228 -9.97 -17.00 2.00
C LEU A 228 -9.31 -17.72 3.19
N GLU A 229 -10.02 -17.89 4.31
CA GLU A 229 -9.47 -18.46 5.54
C GLU A 229 -8.85 -19.85 5.36
N ASP A 230 -9.35 -20.64 4.39
CA ASP A 230 -8.86 -21.98 4.05
C ASP A 230 -7.66 -21.99 3.08
N ALA A 231 -7.17 -20.79 2.70
CA ALA A 231 -6.17 -20.53 1.65
C ALA A 231 -6.64 -20.79 0.20
N SER A 232 -7.92 -21.05 -0.03
CA SER A 232 -8.49 -20.97 -1.37
C SER A 232 -8.57 -19.51 -1.84
N THR A 233 -8.71 -19.32 -3.15
CA THR A 233 -8.58 -18.00 -3.79
C THR A 233 -9.91 -17.53 -4.34
N GLN A 234 -10.28 -16.29 -4.02
CA GLN A 234 -11.40 -15.59 -4.62
C GLN A 234 -10.89 -14.65 -5.72
N CYS A 235 -11.35 -14.83 -6.96
CA CYS A 235 -11.10 -13.87 -8.04
C CYS A 235 -11.84 -12.55 -7.73
N LEU A 236 -11.12 -11.44 -7.79
CA LEU A 236 -11.65 -10.10 -7.52
C LEU A 236 -12.17 -9.46 -8.81
N PRO A 237 -13.04 -8.43 -8.73
CA PRO A 237 -13.49 -7.70 -9.91
C PRO A 237 -12.30 -7.18 -10.73
N ARG A 238 -12.33 -7.43 -12.05
CA ARG A 238 -11.32 -6.96 -13.00
C ARG A 238 -11.41 -5.44 -13.18
N LYS A 239 -10.81 -4.71 -12.24
CA LYS A 239 -10.75 -3.25 -12.15
C LYS A 239 -9.33 -2.79 -11.86
N PHE A 240 -9.01 -1.56 -12.26
CA PHE A 240 -7.81 -0.85 -11.82
C PHE A 240 -8.21 0.21 -10.80
N PRO A 241 -8.25 -0.11 -9.49
CA PRO A 241 -8.83 0.77 -8.47
C PRO A 241 -8.14 2.14 -8.43
N PHE A 242 -6.84 2.18 -8.70
CA PHE A 242 -6.05 3.40 -8.64
C PHE A 242 -6.19 4.31 -9.86
N LEU A 243 -6.70 3.79 -11.00
CA LEU A 243 -6.76 4.52 -12.27
C LEU A 243 -7.63 5.78 -12.13
N GLY A 244 -7.01 6.95 -12.28
CA GLY A 244 -7.67 8.25 -12.13
C GLY A 244 -8.11 8.56 -10.70
N SER A 245 -7.69 7.77 -9.70
CA SER A 245 -8.08 7.96 -8.30
C SER A 245 -7.20 8.99 -7.58
N LEU A 246 -7.64 9.41 -6.39
CA LEU A 246 -6.85 10.29 -5.52
C LEU A 246 -5.52 9.69 -5.03
N PHE A 247 -5.35 8.37 -5.08
CA PHE A 247 -4.13 7.66 -4.64
C PHE A 247 -3.30 7.10 -5.79
N GLU A 248 -3.58 7.52 -7.03
CA GLU A 248 -2.89 7.04 -8.22
C GLU A 248 -1.35 7.12 -8.10
N THR A 249 -0.81 8.24 -7.61
CA THR A 249 0.63 8.43 -7.41
C THR A 249 1.15 7.82 -6.09
N ALA A 250 0.28 7.25 -5.26
CA ALA A 250 0.68 6.50 -4.09
C ALA A 250 0.84 5.00 -4.36
N GLY A 251 0.08 4.44 -5.32
CA GLY A 251 0.05 2.99 -5.52
C GLY A 251 -0.41 2.48 -6.89
N GLY A 252 -0.64 3.36 -7.87
CA GLY A 252 -1.36 3.00 -9.09
C GLY A 252 -0.55 2.39 -10.24
N MET A 253 0.77 2.25 -10.10
CA MET A 253 1.57 1.70 -11.19
C MET A 253 1.35 0.20 -11.36
N SER A 254 1.42 -0.24 -12.61
CA SER A 254 1.56 -1.64 -12.98
C SER A 254 2.85 -1.83 -13.79
N SER A 255 3.49 -2.98 -13.65
CA SER A 255 4.70 -3.34 -14.39
C SER A 255 4.89 -4.85 -14.49
N THR A 256 6.00 -5.25 -15.11
CA THR A 256 6.42 -6.62 -15.37
C THR A 256 7.76 -6.88 -14.70
N VAL A 257 8.15 -8.14 -14.52
CA VAL A 257 9.48 -8.46 -13.99
C VAL A 257 10.56 -7.89 -14.89
N ASN A 258 10.43 -8.05 -16.21
CA ASN A 258 11.43 -7.56 -17.17
C ASN A 258 11.68 -6.06 -17.06
N ASP A 259 10.63 -5.24 -16.96
CA ASP A 259 10.79 -3.80 -16.80
C ASP A 259 11.31 -3.42 -15.41
N MET A 260 10.83 -4.08 -14.36
CA MET A 260 11.32 -3.82 -13.00
C MET A 260 12.80 -4.16 -12.83
N LEU A 261 13.33 -5.17 -13.54
CA LEU A 261 14.77 -5.46 -13.57
C LEU A 261 15.58 -4.37 -14.30
N LYS A 262 15.07 -3.83 -15.41
CA LYS A 262 15.68 -2.65 -16.07
C LYS A 262 15.68 -1.45 -15.13
N TYR A 263 14.60 -1.25 -14.37
CA TYR A 263 14.51 -0.17 -13.39
C TYR A 263 15.51 -0.37 -12.23
N CYS A 264 15.66 -1.59 -11.70
CA CYS A 264 16.69 -1.91 -10.70
C CYS A 264 18.10 -1.58 -11.24
N GLN A 265 18.39 -2.01 -12.47
CA GLN A 265 19.68 -1.73 -13.11
C GLN A 265 19.92 -0.23 -13.24
N ALA A 266 18.90 0.53 -13.69
CA ALA A 266 19.00 1.97 -13.81
C ALA A 266 19.29 2.64 -12.46
N LEU A 267 18.55 2.31 -11.40
CA LEU A 267 18.75 2.87 -10.05
C LEU A 267 20.16 2.61 -9.51
N LEU A 268 20.70 1.40 -9.71
CA LEU A 268 22.07 1.05 -9.31
C LEU A 268 23.10 1.84 -10.13
N GLN A 269 22.90 1.95 -11.45
CA GLN A 269 23.78 2.73 -12.33
C GLN A 269 23.79 4.21 -11.99
N SER A 270 22.64 4.81 -11.66
CA SER A 270 22.54 6.22 -11.25
C SER A 270 23.35 6.54 -9.99
N ARG A 271 23.57 5.55 -9.11
CA ARG A 271 24.42 5.73 -7.92
C ARG A 271 25.90 5.72 -8.25
N ILE A 272 26.31 4.98 -9.28
CA ILE A 272 27.70 4.90 -9.74
C ILE A 272 28.03 6.15 -10.57
N ASP A 273 27.15 6.48 -11.52
CA ASP A 273 27.25 7.66 -12.37
C ASP A 273 25.86 8.34 -12.45
N PRO A 274 25.63 9.43 -11.71
CA PRO A 274 24.36 10.17 -11.72
C PRO A 274 23.94 10.69 -13.10
N GLN A 275 24.86 10.78 -14.07
CA GLN A 275 24.56 11.25 -15.44
C GLN A 275 24.28 10.10 -16.41
N SER A 276 24.49 8.84 -15.99
CA SER A 276 24.31 7.66 -16.85
C SER A 276 22.85 7.32 -17.15
N THR A 277 21.90 7.90 -16.40
CA THR A 277 20.46 7.60 -16.48
C THR A 277 19.64 8.88 -16.35
N PRO A 278 18.37 8.89 -16.81
CA PRO A 278 17.43 10.00 -16.58
C PRO A 278 17.10 10.25 -15.10
N LEU A 279 17.47 9.32 -14.20
CA LEU A 279 17.12 9.34 -12.79
C LEU A 279 17.99 10.29 -11.93
N GLY A 280 18.94 11.04 -12.52
CA GLY A 280 20.05 11.71 -11.83
C GLY A 280 19.81 12.34 -10.44
N ASN A 281 20.85 12.27 -9.59
CA ASN A 281 20.91 12.77 -8.20
C ASN A 281 19.91 12.12 -7.23
N LEU A 282 19.83 10.78 -7.21
CA LEU A 282 18.96 10.00 -6.33
C LEU A 282 19.41 9.88 -4.88
N GLU A 283 20.59 10.39 -4.51
CA GLU A 283 21.17 10.19 -3.16
C GLU A 283 20.20 10.61 -2.06
N MET A 284 19.54 11.76 -2.24
CA MET A 284 18.52 12.26 -1.31
C MET A 284 17.30 11.35 -1.18
N LEU A 285 16.96 10.55 -2.21
CA LEU A 285 15.82 9.63 -2.14
C LEU A 285 16.12 8.41 -1.28
N PHE A 286 17.38 7.96 -1.28
CA PHE A 286 17.79 6.77 -0.56
C PHE A 286 18.26 7.08 0.86
N GLN A 287 18.76 8.29 1.11
CA GLN A 287 19.20 8.71 2.43
C GLN A 287 18.05 8.63 3.44
N GLY A 288 18.31 7.97 4.58
CA GLY A 288 17.41 7.97 5.74
C GLY A 288 17.12 9.37 6.28
N HIS A 289 15.84 9.77 6.28
CA HIS A 289 15.37 11.06 6.82
C HIS A 289 14.67 10.94 8.18
N ILE A 290 14.24 9.73 8.53
CA ILE A 290 13.54 9.40 9.78
C ILE A 290 13.75 7.90 10.08
N PRO A 291 14.06 7.50 11.32
CA PRO A 291 14.13 6.08 11.68
C PRO A 291 12.73 5.44 11.63
N LEU A 292 12.65 4.16 11.28
CA LEU A 292 11.37 3.43 11.18
C LEU A 292 10.75 3.16 12.56
N ASP A 293 11.56 2.97 13.59
CA ASP A 293 11.12 2.95 14.99
C ASP A 293 11.81 4.07 15.81
N ARG A 294 11.44 4.15 17.09
CA ARG A 294 12.09 5.01 18.09
C ARG A 294 12.95 4.21 19.07
N SER A 295 13.18 2.92 18.81
CA SER A 295 13.97 2.08 19.69
C SER A 295 15.46 2.46 19.57
N MET A 296 16.26 2.14 20.58
CA MET A 296 17.71 2.33 20.49
C MET A 296 18.36 1.40 19.45
N GLU A 297 17.63 0.40 18.96
CA GLU A 297 18.11 -0.64 18.07
C GLU A 297 17.64 -0.45 16.62
N SER A 298 16.93 0.65 16.31
CA SER A 298 16.32 0.99 15.01
C SER A 298 16.91 0.22 13.82
N PHE A 299 16.12 -0.72 13.29
CA PHE A 299 16.52 -1.65 12.22
C PHE A 299 16.52 -1.03 10.81
N GLY A 300 16.24 0.26 10.68
CA GLY A 300 16.29 0.95 9.39
C GLY A 300 15.76 2.37 9.48
N SER A 301 15.95 3.10 8.39
CA SER A 301 15.44 4.46 8.23
C SER A 301 14.72 4.60 6.91
N TYR A 302 13.77 5.53 6.84
CA TYR A 302 13.00 5.78 5.64
C TYR A 302 13.52 7.02 4.93
N GLY A 303 13.83 6.86 3.64
CA GLY A 303 14.17 7.92 2.71
C GLY A 303 12.92 8.52 2.06
N MET A 304 12.95 8.73 0.75
CA MET A 304 11.79 9.16 -0.03
C MET A 304 11.38 8.05 -0.99
N GLY A 305 10.51 7.16 -0.51
CA GLY A 305 10.02 6.01 -1.27
C GLY A 305 10.93 4.78 -1.16
N TRP A 306 11.85 4.79 -0.19
CA TRP A 306 12.83 3.74 0.04
C TRP A 306 13.10 3.58 1.54
N ILE A 307 13.32 2.35 1.97
CA ILE A 307 13.90 2.01 3.27
C ILE A 307 15.40 1.78 3.06
N GLU A 308 16.20 2.35 3.95
CA GLU A 308 17.64 2.12 4.08
C GLU A 308 17.92 1.28 5.32
N THR A 309 18.57 0.13 5.13
CA THR A 309 19.06 -0.75 6.21
C THR A 309 20.33 -1.48 5.79
N HIS A 310 20.85 -2.38 6.62
CA HIS A 310 21.99 -3.23 6.32
C HIS A 310 21.68 -4.70 6.68
N LEU A 311 22.20 -5.61 5.86
CA LEU A 311 22.34 -7.02 6.24
C LEU A 311 23.76 -7.26 6.79
N PRO A 312 23.98 -8.17 7.77
CA PRO A 312 22.97 -8.92 8.51
C PRO A 312 22.00 -8.02 9.30
N GLY A 313 20.73 -8.39 9.31
CA GLY A 313 19.67 -7.52 9.84
C GLY A 313 18.26 -8.07 9.65
N VAL A 314 17.27 -7.30 10.09
CA VAL A 314 15.84 -7.57 9.89
C VAL A 314 15.36 -6.82 8.65
N LEU A 315 14.61 -7.51 7.79
CA LEU A 315 13.99 -6.97 6.58
C LEU A 315 12.47 -7.01 6.69
N GLY A 316 11.78 -6.40 5.73
CA GLY A 316 10.32 -6.53 5.59
C GLY A 316 9.52 -5.61 6.50
N LEU A 317 10.15 -4.55 7.03
CA LEU A 317 9.62 -3.70 8.11
C LEU A 317 8.40 -2.83 7.74
N GLN A 318 7.94 -2.90 6.49
CA GLN A 318 6.80 -2.13 5.98
C GLN A 318 5.64 -3.01 5.48
N GLY A 319 5.87 -4.29 5.22
CA GLY A 319 4.83 -5.21 4.75
C GLY A 319 3.90 -5.66 5.87
N ASP A 320 2.77 -6.29 5.52
CA ASP A 320 1.76 -6.74 6.48
C ASP A 320 2.35 -7.67 7.56
N ASN A 321 3.41 -8.42 7.24
CA ASN A 321 4.03 -9.30 8.24
C ASN A 321 4.57 -8.48 9.43
N ALA A 322 5.17 -7.30 9.20
CA ALA A 322 5.65 -6.44 10.28
C ALA A 322 4.52 -5.82 11.12
N GLU A 323 3.27 -5.89 10.65
CA GLU A 323 2.08 -5.53 11.44
C GLU A 323 1.55 -6.70 12.27
N LEU A 324 1.89 -7.94 11.89
CA LEU A 324 1.45 -9.17 12.56
C LEU A 324 2.45 -9.70 13.59
N PHE A 325 3.72 -9.32 13.47
CA PHE A 325 4.80 -9.75 14.36
C PHE A 325 5.43 -8.55 15.08
N GLN A 326 5.84 -8.76 16.33
CA GLN A 326 6.80 -7.85 16.95
C GLN A 326 8.13 -7.92 16.20
N TRP A 327 8.89 -6.83 16.17
CA TRP A 327 10.10 -6.77 15.36
C TRP A 327 11.20 -7.73 15.81
N ASP A 328 11.22 -8.13 17.08
CA ASP A 328 12.10 -9.16 17.63
C ASP A 328 11.65 -10.60 17.32
N GLU A 329 10.41 -10.80 16.85
CA GLU A 329 9.92 -12.07 16.30
C GLU A 329 10.24 -12.23 14.81
N LEU A 330 10.62 -11.14 14.11
CA LEU A 330 10.94 -11.19 12.70
C LEU A 330 12.30 -11.87 12.45
N PRO A 331 12.48 -12.58 11.31
CA PRO A 331 13.73 -13.21 10.95
C PRO A 331 14.92 -12.23 10.92
N TYR A 332 15.96 -12.57 11.67
CA TYR A 332 17.27 -11.95 11.50
C TYR A 332 18.05 -12.72 10.43
N ILE A 333 18.43 -12.03 9.35
CA ILE A 333 19.13 -12.64 8.21
C ILE A 333 20.63 -12.47 8.37
N GLY A 334 21.38 -13.57 8.40
CA GLY A 334 22.84 -13.58 8.58
C GLY A 334 23.31 -13.59 10.04
N ASP A 335 24.61 -13.70 10.27
CA ASP A 335 25.21 -13.68 11.62
C ASP A 335 25.63 -12.25 12.01
N PRO A 336 25.04 -11.64 13.05
CA PRO A 336 25.42 -10.28 13.49
C PRO A 336 26.90 -10.17 13.94
N ARG A 337 27.57 -11.31 14.18
CA ARG A 337 28.98 -11.37 14.61
C ARG A 337 29.96 -11.50 13.45
N ASP A 338 29.49 -11.55 12.20
CA ASP A 338 30.34 -11.55 11.00
C ASP A 338 30.38 -10.13 10.37
N PRO A 339 31.25 -9.23 10.86
CA PRO A 339 31.30 -7.84 10.39
C PRO A 339 31.82 -7.70 8.96
N ASN A 340 32.33 -8.77 8.34
CA ASN A 340 32.87 -8.73 6.98
C ASN A 340 31.78 -8.89 5.90
N LYS A 341 30.50 -8.96 6.28
CA LYS A 341 29.36 -9.12 5.37
C LYS A 341 28.29 -8.04 5.51
N SER A 342 28.65 -6.83 5.96
CA SER A 342 27.70 -5.72 5.91
C SER A 342 27.34 -5.38 4.46
N VAL A 343 26.05 -5.38 4.12
CA VAL A 343 25.54 -5.04 2.78
C VAL A 343 24.43 -4.00 2.92
N LEU A 344 24.65 -2.79 2.39
CA LEU A 344 23.60 -1.78 2.30
C LEU A 344 22.42 -2.36 1.50
N THR A 345 21.25 -2.29 2.12
CA THR A 345 20.01 -2.81 1.55
C THR A 345 19.05 -1.64 1.42
N LEU A 346 18.70 -1.33 0.18
CA LEU A 346 17.67 -0.35 -0.15
C LEU A 346 16.46 -1.10 -0.67
N TYR A 347 15.29 -0.92 -0.05
CA TYR A 347 14.11 -1.67 -0.45
C TYR A 347 12.81 -0.91 -0.24
N HIS A 348 11.75 -1.42 -0.86
CA HIS A 348 10.39 -1.00 -0.57
C HIS A 348 9.44 -2.18 -0.81
N GLN A 349 8.36 -2.24 -0.04
CA GLN A 349 7.29 -3.23 -0.20
C GLN A 349 6.04 -2.56 -0.77
N GLY A 350 5.30 -3.28 -1.61
CA GLY A 350 4.08 -2.80 -2.25
C GLY A 350 2.91 -3.67 -1.85
N ALA A 351 1.85 -3.05 -1.34
CA ALA A 351 0.56 -3.68 -1.15
C ALA A 351 -0.52 -2.87 -1.89
N SER A 352 -1.45 -3.57 -2.52
CA SER A 352 -2.59 -3.00 -3.21
C SER A 352 -3.73 -3.99 -3.26
N LEU A 353 -4.91 -3.54 -3.69
CA LEU A 353 -6.07 -4.42 -3.82
C LEU A 353 -5.77 -5.47 -4.90
N GLY A 354 -5.55 -6.70 -4.48
CA GLY A 354 -5.24 -7.84 -5.34
C GLY A 354 -3.77 -8.09 -5.66
N TYR A 355 -2.82 -7.28 -5.18
CA TYR A 355 -1.40 -7.46 -5.51
C TYR A 355 -0.47 -7.05 -4.38
N TYR A 356 0.54 -7.88 -4.14
CA TYR A 356 1.65 -7.61 -3.25
C TYR A 356 2.97 -7.73 -4.02
N SER A 357 3.93 -6.86 -3.73
CA SER A 357 5.20 -6.80 -4.44
C SER A 357 6.34 -6.32 -3.56
N ALA A 358 7.57 -6.54 -4.00
CA ALA A 358 8.74 -6.04 -3.30
C ALA A 358 9.89 -5.77 -4.28
N ILE A 359 10.70 -4.77 -3.99
CA ILE A 359 11.94 -4.46 -4.72
C ILE A 359 13.08 -4.24 -3.72
N TYR A 360 14.23 -4.84 -4.01
CA TYR A 360 15.44 -4.74 -3.19
C TYR A 360 16.65 -4.45 -4.07
N LEU A 361 17.54 -3.59 -3.58
CA LEU A 361 18.77 -3.17 -4.24
C LEU A 361 19.93 -3.26 -3.26
N PHE A 362 21.07 -3.72 -3.76
CA PHE A 362 22.32 -3.94 -3.00
C PHE A 362 23.48 -3.25 -3.74
N PRO A 363 23.69 -1.94 -3.52
CA PRO A 363 24.60 -1.13 -4.31
C PRO A 363 26.03 -1.67 -4.43
N GLU A 364 26.61 -2.18 -3.34
CA GLU A 364 28.00 -2.64 -3.27
C GLU A 364 28.25 -3.90 -4.11
N THR A 365 27.20 -4.68 -4.37
CA THR A 365 27.28 -5.89 -5.18
C THR A 365 26.69 -5.71 -6.58
N GLU A 366 26.18 -4.50 -6.87
CA GLU A 366 25.44 -4.18 -8.09
C GLU A 366 24.30 -5.20 -8.36
N SER A 367 23.64 -5.63 -7.29
CA SER A 367 22.56 -6.62 -7.33
C SER A 367 21.22 -6.00 -6.97
N GLY A 368 20.15 -6.63 -7.44
CA GLY A 368 18.80 -6.27 -7.04
C GLY A 368 17.81 -7.33 -7.49
N PHE A 369 16.61 -7.29 -6.95
CA PHE A 369 15.55 -8.20 -7.34
C PHE A 369 14.18 -7.58 -7.16
N VAL A 370 13.21 -8.19 -7.81
CA VAL A 370 11.78 -7.87 -7.70
C VAL A 370 10.98 -9.14 -7.47
N VAL A 371 9.93 -9.03 -6.65
CA VAL A 371 8.91 -10.05 -6.44
C VAL A 371 7.55 -9.43 -6.72
N LEU A 372 6.76 -10.02 -7.61
CA LEU A 372 5.41 -9.57 -7.97
C LEU A 372 4.40 -10.70 -7.74
N THR A 373 3.31 -10.44 -7.04
CA THR A 373 2.27 -11.44 -6.72
C THR A 373 0.87 -10.89 -6.95
N ASN A 374 -0.12 -11.77 -7.19
CA ASN A 374 -1.49 -11.39 -7.57
C ASN A 374 -2.56 -11.81 -6.54
N SER A 375 -2.29 -11.64 -5.25
CA SER A 375 -3.30 -11.86 -4.21
C SER A 375 -3.23 -10.81 -3.12
N MET A 376 -4.36 -10.53 -2.47
CA MET A 376 -4.40 -10.07 -1.07
C MET A 376 -4.27 -11.31 -0.17
N PRO A 377 -3.09 -11.55 0.42
CA PRO A 377 -2.78 -12.86 0.95
C PRO A 377 -3.05 -12.98 2.46
N LEU A 378 -3.20 -14.23 2.93
CA LEU A 378 -3.29 -14.54 4.37
C LEU A 378 -2.00 -14.19 5.13
N SER A 379 -0.87 -14.22 4.43
CA SER A 379 0.45 -13.79 4.89
C SER A 379 1.17 -13.14 3.71
N ASP A 380 1.88 -12.04 3.94
CA ASP A 380 2.58 -11.31 2.87
C ASP A 380 3.71 -12.18 2.29
N ALA A 381 3.37 -12.91 1.23
CA ALA A 381 4.28 -13.82 0.56
C ALA A 381 5.35 -13.06 -0.22
N ALA A 382 5.05 -11.86 -0.73
CA ALA A 382 6.03 -11.08 -1.47
C ALA A 382 7.21 -10.70 -0.56
N ASP A 383 6.91 -10.33 0.68
CA ASP A 383 7.91 -10.10 1.73
C ASP A 383 8.71 -11.36 2.07
N TRP A 384 8.06 -12.47 2.44
CA TRP A 384 8.80 -13.70 2.79
C TRP A 384 9.69 -14.21 1.67
N ILE A 385 9.18 -14.16 0.43
CA ILE A 385 9.98 -14.49 -0.76
C ILE A 385 11.15 -13.53 -0.88
N ALA A 386 10.94 -12.23 -0.72
CA ALA A 386 12.02 -11.25 -0.80
C ALA A 386 13.13 -11.50 0.24
N GLN A 387 12.77 -11.81 1.48
CA GLN A 387 13.74 -12.13 2.53
C GLN A 387 14.57 -13.39 2.21
N ILE A 388 13.90 -14.44 1.72
CA ILE A 388 14.55 -15.68 1.27
C ILE A 388 15.49 -15.41 0.10
N ILE A 389 15.07 -14.59 -0.87
CA ILE A 389 15.88 -14.24 -2.04
C ILE A 389 17.09 -13.39 -1.62
N ALA A 390 16.92 -12.42 -0.71
CA ALA A 390 18.03 -11.64 -0.17
C ALA A 390 19.08 -12.52 0.52
N ALA A 391 18.64 -13.47 1.35
CA ALA A 391 19.53 -14.42 2.00
C ALA A 391 20.26 -15.32 0.98
N ALA A 392 19.52 -15.89 0.03
CA ALA A 392 20.07 -16.76 -1.02
C ALA A 392 21.04 -16.02 -1.94
N LEU A 393 20.75 -14.77 -2.31
CA LEU A 393 21.61 -13.94 -3.17
C LEU A 393 23.00 -13.78 -2.54
N HIS A 394 23.06 -13.39 -1.27
CA HIS A 394 24.31 -13.13 -0.55
C HIS A 394 24.91 -14.34 0.18
N GLY A 395 24.21 -15.49 0.17
CA GLY A 395 24.66 -16.69 0.88
C GLY A 395 24.67 -16.50 2.39
N PHE A 396 23.70 -15.75 2.91
CA PHE A 396 23.45 -15.69 4.36
C PHE A 396 22.75 -16.97 4.80
N GLU A 397 23.22 -17.52 5.92
CA GLU A 397 22.46 -18.54 6.63
C GLU A 397 21.29 -17.87 7.36
N THR A 398 20.14 -18.54 7.36
CA THR A 398 18.97 -18.13 8.13
C THR A 398 18.49 -19.34 8.92
N SER A 399 18.27 -19.16 10.22
CA SER A 399 17.65 -20.17 11.07
C SER A 399 16.12 -20.10 11.03
N ALA A 400 15.55 -19.16 10.28
CA ALA A 400 14.12 -18.94 10.22
C ALA A 400 13.41 -20.06 9.44
N ASP A 401 12.36 -20.61 10.03
CA ASP A 401 11.41 -21.46 9.33
C ASP A 401 10.33 -20.59 8.69
N TYR A 402 10.57 -20.16 7.45
CA TYR A 402 9.62 -19.31 6.72
C TYR A 402 8.27 -19.99 6.44
N VAL A 403 8.21 -21.33 6.43
CA VAL A 403 6.95 -22.05 6.27
C VAL A 403 6.12 -21.91 7.54
N GLU A 404 6.75 -22.08 8.71
CA GLU A 404 6.05 -21.88 9.98
C GLU A 404 5.67 -20.41 10.21
N LEU A 405 6.53 -19.46 9.85
CA LEU A 405 6.21 -18.04 9.91
C LEU A 405 5.02 -17.67 9.03
N ALA A 406 4.93 -18.22 7.82
CA ALA A 406 3.77 -18.01 6.95
C ALA A 406 2.48 -18.62 7.56
N ASN A 407 2.56 -19.79 8.19
CA ASN A 407 1.43 -20.38 8.91
C ASN A 407 1.01 -19.55 10.12
N GLU A 408 1.97 -19.03 10.89
CA GLU A 408 1.69 -18.19 12.05
C GLU A 408 1.09 -16.85 11.64
N ALA A 409 1.64 -16.21 10.60
CA ALA A 409 1.09 -14.99 10.02
C ALA A 409 -0.38 -15.17 9.61
N ARG A 410 -0.69 -16.29 8.93
CA ARG A 410 -2.05 -16.69 8.59
C ARG A 410 -2.93 -16.82 9.83
N ARG A 411 -2.47 -17.54 10.87
CA ARG A 411 -3.22 -17.73 12.12
C ARG A 411 -3.50 -16.41 12.81
N ARG A 412 -2.51 -15.53 12.92
CA ARG A 412 -2.64 -14.19 13.51
C ARG A 412 -3.61 -13.32 12.73
N LYS A 413 -3.49 -13.24 11.40
CA LYS A 413 -4.35 -12.41 10.56
C LYS A 413 -5.83 -12.82 10.68
N VAL A 414 -6.14 -14.11 10.53
CA VAL A 414 -7.52 -14.62 10.70
C VAL A 414 -7.99 -14.48 12.15
N GLY A 415 -7.11 -14.81 13.11
CA GLY A 415 -7.39 -14.69 14.54
C GLY A 415 -7.71 -13.28 15.00
N ASN A 416 -7.05 -12.25 14.43
CA ASN A 416 -7.31 -10.85 14.75
C ASN A 416 -8.72 -10.42 14.35
N VAL A 417 -9.21 -10.85 13.17
CA VAL A 417 -10.59 -10.57 12.74
C VAL A 417 -11.59 -11.30 13.63
N ALA A 418 -11.33 -12.57 13.95
CA ALA A 418 -12.17 -13.34 14.86
C ALA A 418 -12.25 -12.72 16.26
N ALA A 419 -11.11 -12.25 16.80
CA ALA A 419 -11.03 -11.56 18.09
C ALA A 419 -11.79 -10.24 18.07
N MET A 420 -11.65 -9.45 17.01
CA MET A 420 -12.42 -8.20 16.83
C MET A 420 -13.93 -8.48 16.82
N MET A 421 -14.38 -9.50 16.08
CA MET A 421 -15.80 -9.89 16.06
C MET A 421 -16.29 -10.37 17.44
N ALA A 422 -15.48 -11.14 18.17
CA ALA A 422 -15.82 -11.58 19.51
C ALA A 422 -15.97 -10.40 20.50
N GLU A 423 -15.14 -9.36 20.38
CA GLU A 423 -15.26 -8.15 21.21
C GLU A 423 -16.52 -7.34 20.89
N ILE A 424 -16.93 -7.29 19.62
CA ILE A 424 -18.20 -6.70 19.20
C ILE A 424 -19.37 -7.48 19.84
N GLU A 425 -19.36 -8.82 19.78
CA GLU A 425 -20.43 -9.62 20.37
C GLU A 425 -20.46 -9.52 21.90
N LYS A 426 -19.29 -9.52 22.55
CA LYS A 426 -19.19 -9.27 23.99
C LYS A 426 -19.80 -7.93 24.38
N THR A 427 -19.56 -6.87 23.59
CA THR A 427 -20.18 -5.55 23.82
C THR A 427 -21.71 -5.66 23.84
N ARG A 428 -22.28 -6.47 22.95
CA ARG A 428 -23.73 -6.74 22.88
C ARG A 428 -24.24 -7.47 24.11
N GLU A 429 -23.53 -8.53 24.53
CA GLU A 429 -23.88 -9.36 25.69
C GLU A 429 -23.85 -8.57 27.02
N GLU A 430 -22.97 -7.59 27.14
CA GLU A 430 -22.85 -6.70 28.31
C GLU A 430 -24.00 -5.69 28.45
N HIS A 431 -24.80 -5.48 27.39
CA HIS A 431 -25.92 -4.53 27.36
C HIS A 431 -27.26 -5.20 27.02
N PRO A 432 -27.69 -6.22 27.79
CA PRO A 432 -28.90 -6.97 27.47
C PRO A 432 -30.14 -6.08 27.64
N GLY A 433 -30.96 -6.00 26.59
CA GLY A 433 -32.22 -5.26 26.62
C GLY A 433 -32.11 -3.75 26.38
N ASP A 434 -30.92 -3.24 26.02
CA ASP A 434 -30.73 -1.85 25.58
C ASP A 434 -31.21 -1.68 24.13
N LEU A 435 -32.53 -1.57 23.95
CA LEU A 435 -33.21 -1.57 22.66
C LEU A 435 -32.93 -0.30 21.83
N PRO A 436 -32.90 -0.40 20.49
CA PRO A 436 -32.83 0.78 19.64
C PRO A 436 -34.14 1.58 19.68
N ARG A 437 -34.05 2.84 19.26
CA ARG A 437 -35.21 3.67 18.88
C ARG A 437 -35.91 3.07 17.65
N PRO A 438 -37.09 3.57 17.27
CA PRO A 438 -37.69 3.21 15.98
C PRO A 438 -36.67 3.39 14.84
N LEU A 439 -36.48 2.36 14.01
CA LEU A 439 -35.38 2.34 13.05
C LEU A 439 -35.43 3.48 12.02
N ASP A 440 -36.63 3.96 11.70
CA ASP A 440 -36.83 5.14 10.84
C ASP A 440 -36.15 6.39 11.38
N SER A 441 -35.97 6.51 12.70
CA SER A 441 -35.31 7.66 13.33
C SER A 441 -33.82 7.75 12.98
N TYR A 442 -33.19 6.67 12.51
CA TYR A 442 -31.78 6.67 12.09
C TYR A 442 -31.61 6.93 10.59
N CYS A 443 -32.68 6.87 9.80
CA CYS A 443 -32.59 6.97 8.35
C CYS A 443 -32.29 8.41 7.90
N GLY A 444 -31.36 8.58 6.97
CA GLY A 444 -30.96 9.88 6.45
C GLY A 444 -29.60 9.87 5.75
N ASP A 445 -29.28 11.00 5.12
CA ASP A 445 -27.97 11.26 4.54
C ASP A 445 -27.15 12.11 5.51
N TYR A 446 -26.07 11.54 6.02
CA TYR A 446 -25.16 12.18 6.97
C TYR A 446 -23.91 12.63 6.24
N TYR A 447 -23.56 13.92 6.35
CA TYR A 447 -22.43 14.52 5.66
C TYR A 447 -21.40 15.04 6.66
N ASN A 448 -20.12 14.90 6.34
CA ASN A 448 -19.08 15.54 7.14
C ASN A 448 -19.14 17.08 6.98
N ALA A 449 -18.31 17.79 7.74
CA ALA A 449 -18.34 19.25 7.80
C ALA A 449 -18.16 19.95 6.44
N LEU A 450 -17.47 19.34 5.47
CA LEU A 450 -17.29 19.90 4.13
C LEU A 450 -18.36 19.46 3.13
N GLY A 451 -19.12 18.41 3.44
CA GLY A 451 -20.06 17.79 2.53
C GLY A 451 -19.41 17.03 1.37
N ASP A 452 -18.12 16.68 1.49
CA ASP A 452 -17.35 15.91 0.51
C ASP A 452 -17.41 14.39 0.78
N PHE A 453 -17.87 13.99 1.96
CA PHE A 453 -18.10 12.60 2.36
C PHE A 453 -19.48 12.42 2.99
N CYS A 454 -20.16 11.34 2.59
CA CYS A 454 -21.52 11.01 2.98
C CYS A 454 -21.67 9.54 3.38
N VAL A 455 -22.39 9.31 4.47
CA VAL A 455 -22.92 8.00 4.86
C VAL A 455 -24.44 8.09 4.83
N ARG A 456 -25.07 7.29 3.97
CA ARG A 456 -26.53 7.16 3.90
C ARG A 456 -26.98 5.98 4.74
N VAL A 457 -27.95 6.19 5.62
CA VAL A 457 -28.61 5.12 6.39
C VAL A 457 -30.05 5.00 5.92
N LYS A 458 -30.48 3.78 5.62
CA LYS A 458 -31.83 3.47 5.14
C LYS A 458 -32.32 2.15 5.73
N GLN A 459 -33.63 1.92 5.73
CA GLN A 459 -34.14 0.58 5.95
C GLN A 459 -33.82 -0.33 4.75
N HIS A 460 -33.49 -1.58 5.04
CA HIS A 460 -33.22 -2.59 4.03
C HIS A 460 -34.47 -2.83 3.19
N LYS A 461 -34.34 -2.76 1.86
CA LYS A 461 -35.49 -2.85 0.93
C LYS A 461 -36.29 -4.16 1.05
N VAL A 462 -35.60 -5.27 1.27
CA VAL A 462 -36.16 -6.63 1.29
C VAL A 462 -36.32 -7.23 2.70
N LYS A 463 -35.51 -6.83 3.69
CA LYS A 463 -35.53 -7.39 5.05
C LYS A 463 -36.16 -6.37 6.02
N PRO A 464 -37.46 -6.53 6.39
CA PRO A 464 -38.10 -5.62 7.33
C PRO A 464 -37.36 -5.57 8.66
N GLY A 465 -37.18 -4.38 9.22
CA GLY A 465 -36.51 -4.23 10.51
C GLY A 465 -34.98 -4.31 10.48
N VAL A 466 -34.36 -4.27 9.29
CA VAL A 466 -32.90 -4.21 9.13
C VAL A 466 -32.52 -2.83 8.59
N LEU A 467 -31.44 -2.24 9.10
CA LEU A 467 -30.85 -1.03 8.55
C LEU A 467 -29.69 -1.38 7.60
N GLU A 468 -29.46 -0.52 6.62
CA GLU A 468 -28.30 -0.56 5.74
C GLU A 468 -27.58 0.78 5.79
N LEU A 469 -26.25 0.75 5.80
CA LEU A 469 -25.42 1.91 5.54
C LEU A 469 -24.89 1.85 4.10
N CYS A 470 -24.69 3.00 3.50
CA CYS A 470 -24.14 3.16 2.15
C CYS A 470 -23.15 4.32 2.12
N PHE A 471 -21.89 4.05 1.81
CA PHE A 471 -20.86 5.09 1.68
C PHE A 471 -20.95 5.77 0.31
N GLN A 472 -20.95 7.11 0.29
CA GLN A 472 -20.99 7.95 -0.92
C GLN A 472 -22.13 7.62 -1.89
N GLY A 473 -23.23 7.01 -1.42
CA GLY A 473 -24.35 6.60 -2.26
C GLY A 473 -24.03 5.48 -3.26
N LYS A 474 -22.88 4.80 -3.12
CA LYS A 474 -22.44 3.73 -4.02
C LYS A 474 -23.03 2.39 -3.61
N THR A 475 -23.69 1.71 -4.55
CA THR A 475 -24.30 0.38 -4.31
C THR A 475 -23.26 -0.70 -4.01
N THR A 476 -22.05 -0.56 -4.56
CA THR A 476 -20.87 -1.37 -4.22
C THR A 476 -20.40 -1.16 -2.79
N GLN A 477 -20.94 -0.18 -2.05
CA GLN A 477 -20.51 0.17 -0.70
C GLN A 477 -21.67 0.13 0.29
N GLU A 478 -22.61 -0.79 0.05
CA GLU A 478 -23.73 -1.09 0.95
C GLU A 478 -23.36 -2.22 1.93
N TYR A 479 -23.71 -2.02 3.20
CA TYR A 479 -23.47 -2.95 4.30
C TYR A 479 -24.68 -2.98 5.24
N GLU A 480 -25.03 -4.16 5.75
CA GLU A 480 -26.06 -4.29 6.78
C GLU A 480 -25.57 -3.69 8.10
N LEU A 481 -26.43 -2.87 8.72
CA LEU A 481 -26.26 -2.37 10.07
C LEU A 481 -27.03 -3.27 11.03
N ARG A 482 -26.31 -3.88 11.95
CA ARG A 482 -26.86 -4.66 13.04
C ARG A 482 -26.81 -3.81 14.30
N HIS A 483 -27.93 -3.73 15.01
CA HIS A 483 -27.99 -3.05 16.31
C HIS A 483 -26.91 -3.62 17.22
N LEU A 484 -26.24 -2.81 18.04
CA LEU A 484 -25.26 -3.28 19.01
C LEU A 484 -25.82 -3.09 20.43
N HIS A 485 -26.04 -1.85 20.83
CA HIS A 485 -26.78 -1.47 22.04
C HIS A 485 -27.17 0.01 21.97
N GLY A 486 -28.33 0.39 22.50
CA GLY A 486 -28.81 1.78 22.50
C GLY A 486 -28.84 2.38 21.09
N ASP A 487 -28.22 3.55 20.92
CA ASP A 487 -28.07 4.26 19.64
C ASP A 487 -26.76 3.90 18.89
N ILE A 488 -26.23 2.69 19.09
CA ILE A 488 -25.02 2.19 18.43
C ILE A 488 -25.35 0.96 17.58
N PHE A 489 -24.82 0.95 16.36
CA PHE A 489 -24.93 -0.14 15.38
C PHE A 489 -23.53 -0.55 14.90
N GLU A 490 -23.42 -1.74 14.34
CA GLU A 490 -22.19 -2.25 13.75
C GLU A 490 -22.42 -2.92 12.39
N TRP A 491 -21.37 -2.99 11.60
CA TRP A 491 -21.38 -3.55 10.24
C TRP A 491 -20.15 -4.43 9.95
N ALA A 492 -19.57 -5.03 10.98
CA ALA A 492 -18.41 -5.90 10.87
C ALA A 492 -18.65 -7.07 9.90
N LEU A 493 -17.57 -7.55 9.30
CA LEU A 493 -17.58 -8.64 8.34
C LEU A 493 -16.61 -9.72 8.82
N THR A 494 -16.97 -10.98 8.61
CA THR A 494 -16.02 -12.10 8.75
C THR A 494 -14.79 -11.89 7.87
N TYR A 495 -13.67 -12.56 8.16
CA TYR A 495 -12.47 -12.44 7.34
C TYR A 495 -12.78 -12.74 5.87
N ASP A 496 -13.53 -13.82 5.66
CA ASP A 496 -13.94 -14.31 4.36
C ASP A 496 -14.84 -13.32 3.59
N GLU A 497 -15.76 -12.64 4.25
CA GLU A 497 -16.57 -11.57 3.65
C GLU A 497 -15.73 -10.34 3.30
N GLN A 498 -14.75 -9.98 4.15
CA GLN A 498 -13.81 -8.89 3.86
C GLN A 498 -12.92 -9.21 2.65
N ALA A 499 -12.37 -10.43 2.58
CA ALA A 499 -11.54 -10.89 1.48
C ALA A 499 -12.29 -10.86 0.14
N ARG A 500 -13.55 -11.34 0.11
CA ARG A 500 -14.39 -11.30 -1.09
C ARG A 500 -14.67 -9.89 -1.59
N ARG A 501 -14.65 -8.90 -0.69
CA ARG A 501 -14.82 -7.48 -1.01
C ARG A 501 -13.49 -6.75 -1.18
N ALA A 502 -12.38 -7.44 -1.37
CA ALA A 502 -11.05 -6.82 -1.54
C ALA A 502 -10.71 -5.81 -0.42
N ARG A 503 -11.05 -6.13 0.84
CA ARG A 503 -10.78 -5.26 1.98
C ARG A 503 -9.49 -5.67 2.67
N PHE A 504 -8.70 -4.68 3.10
CA PHE A 504 -7.67 -4.91 4.12
C PHE A 504 -8.35 -5.32 5.44
N THR A 505 -7.71 -6.20 6.21
CA THR A 505 -8.28 -6.81 7.44
C THR A 505 -7.62 -6.28 8.72
N THR A 506 -7.01 -5.11 8.65
CA THR A 506 -6.26 -4.47 9.75
C THR A 506 -7.12 -3.49 10.58
N TRP A 507 -8.42 -3.41 10.28
CA TRP A 507 -9.34 -2.48 10.94
C TRP A 507 -9.66 -2.91 12.38
N GLU A 508 -9.65 -1.93 13.29
CA GLU A 508 -10.14 -2.12 14.65
C GLU A 508 -11.67 -2.15 14.71
N GLN A 509 -12.23 -2.66 15.80
CA GLN A 509 -13.69 -2.69 16.01
C GLN A 509 -14.37 -1.32 15.92
N SER A 510 -13.67 -0.23 16.24
CA SER A 510 -14.20 1.15 16.19
C SER A 510 -14.58 1.56 14.76
N TYR A 511 -13.82 1.09 13.76
CA TYR A 511 -14.12 1.31 12.34
C TYR A 511 -15.46 0.68 11.92
N PHE A 512 -15.86 -0.43 12.55
CA PHE A 512 -17.11 -1.11 12.26
C PHE A 512 -18.29 -0.65 13.11
N LYS A 513 -18.10 0.31 14.02
CA LYS A 513 -19.17 0.84 14.89
C LYS A 513 -19.64 2.20 14.38
N VAL A 514 -20.95 2.41 14.43
CA VAL A 514 -21.62 3.66 14.12
C VAL A 514 -22.44 4.07 15.33
N ARG A 515 -22.21 5.29 15.83
CA ARG A 515 -22.95 5.85 16.97
C ARG A 515 -23.81 7.02 16.51
N PHE A 516 -25.08 7.00 16.85
CA PHE A 516 -25.98 8.10 16.56
C PHE A 516 -26.14 9.01 17.79
N LEU A 517 -26.08 10.33 17.56
CA LEU A 517 -26.21 11.35 18.60
C LEU A 517 -27.47 12.17 18.37
N THR A 518 -28.14 12.51 19.46
CA THR A 518 -29.37 13.30 19.45
C THR A 518 -29.12 14.77 19.77
N ASN A 519 -30.02 15.64 19.31
CA ASN A 519 -30.13 17.02 19.77
C ASN A 519 -30.99 17.12 21.04
N ASP A 520 -31.26 18.35 21.50
CA ASP A 520 -32.08 18.65 22.68
C ASP A 520 -33.55 18.20 22.53
N THR A 521 -34.06 18.04 21.30
CA THR A 521 -35.40 17.52 21.00
C THR A 521 -35.45 16.00 20.90
N SER A 522 -34.34 15.31 21.19
CA SER A 522 -34.17 13.86 21.06
C SER A 522 -34.23 13.31 19.62
N ASP A 523 -34.08 14.18 18.62
CA ASP A 523 -33.97 13.78 17.21
C ASP A 523 -32.51 13.41 16.90
N ILE A 524 -32.32 12.36 16.10
CA ILE A 524 -30.98 11.97 15.61
C ILE A 524 -30.50 13.01 14.61
N VAL A 525 -29.37 13.64 14.92
CA VAL A 525 -28.80 14.71 14.08
C VAL A 525 -27.37 14.42 13.63
N THR A 526 -26.69 13.49 14.29
CA THR A 526 -25.28 13.19 14.00
C THR A 526 -25.03 11.70 14.03
N LEU A 527 -24.18 11.26 13.09
CA LEU A 527 -23.60 9.94 13.00
C LEU A 527 -22.09 10.10 13.26
N GLU A 528 -21.57 9.40 14.26
CA GLU A 528 -20.16 9.31 14.60
C GLU A 528 -19.62 7.95 14.14
N TRP A 529 -18.52 7.95 13.38
CA TRP A 529 -17.95 6.75 12.77
C TRP A 529 -16.43 6.80 12.67
N GLY A 530 -15.80 5.62 12.69
CA GLY A 530 -14.36 5.49 12.45
C GLY A 530 -13.51 5.64 13.72
N SER A 531 -12.24 5.27 13.62
CA SER A 531 -11.26 5.37 14.71
C SER A 531 -10.99 6.81 15.13
N ASN A 532 -11.16 7.76 14.21
CA ASN A 532 -11.04 9.20 14.46
C ASN A 532 -12.35 9.85 14.95
N GLN A 533 -13.44 9.08 15.11
CA GLN A 533 -14.77 9.59 15.48
C GLN A 533 -15.26 10.71 14.53
N GLU A 534 -15.13 10.48 13.22
CA GLU A 534 -15.65 11.37 12.18
C GLU A 534 -17.13 11.69 12.44
N LYS A 535 -17.45 12.97 12.57
CA LYS A 535 -18.82 13.45 12.84
C LYS A 535 -19.50 13.88 11.56
N LEU A 536 -20.57 13.15 11.21
CA LEU A 536 -21.39 13.39 10.05
C LEU A 536 -22.76 13.91 10.49
N THR A 537 -23.19 15.08 10.02
CA THR A 537 -24.47 15.71 10.39
C THR A 537 -25.53 15.40 9.34
N ILE A 538 -26.75 15.11 9.79
CA ILE A 538 -27.88 14.86 8.90
C ILE A 538 -28.21 16.12 8.08
N SER A 539 -28.38 15.95 6.77
CA SER A 539 -28.79 17.05 5.88
C SER A 539 -30.31 17.06 5.71
N ASN A 540 -30.95 18.18 6.05
CA ASN A 540 -32.37 18.44 5.74
C ASN A 540 -32.57 19.01 4.33
N THR A 541 -31.49 19.28 3.58
CA THR A 541 -31.53 19.74 2.19
C THR A 541 -31.37 18.56 1.23
N GLN A 542 -32.25 18.52 0.22
CA GLN A 542 -32.41 17.45 -0.76
C GLN A 542 -31.08 17.09 -1.45
N SER A 543 -30.68 15.81 -1.37
CA SER A 543 -29.67 15.05 -2.12
C SER A 543 -28.62 15.86 -2.91
N ARG A 544 -27.37 15.94 -2.41
CA ARG A 544 -26.18 16.28 -3.24
C ARG A 544 -25.60 15.08 -3.98
N ILE A 545 -26.07 13.87 -3.69
CA ILE A 545 -25.53 12.62 -4.26
C ILE A 545 -25.81 12.54 -5.78
N ASP A 546 -26.86 13.18 -6.27
CA ASP A 546 -27.21 13.19 -7.70
C ASP A 546 -26.39 14.20 -8.55
N ASP A 547 -25.64 15.12 -7.92
CA ASP A 547 -24.96 16.23 -8.62
C ASP A 547 -23.44 16.02 -8.80
N HIS A 548 -22.91 14.87 -8.37
CA HIS A 548 -21.51 14.50 -8.61
C HIS A 548 -21.31 13.71 -9.92
N SER A 549 -22.35 13.12 -10.49
CA SER A 549 -22.31 12.55 -11.86
C SER A 549 -22.24 13.60 -12.97
N SER A 550 -22.47 14.87 -12.67
CA SER A 550 -22.52 15.99 -13.62
C SER A 550 -21.24 16.83 -13.66
N ARG A 551 -20.22 16.52 -12.84
CA ARG A 551 -18.92 17.23 -12.79
C ARG A 551 -17.76 16.50 -13.46
N GLU A 552 -18.03 15.47 -14.25
CA GLU A 552 -17.07 14.92 -15.20
C GLU A 552 -17.25 15.59 -16.57
N LEU A 553 -16.59 16.73 -16.77
CA LEU A 553 -16.24 17.28 -18.08
C LEU A 553 -14.87 17.97 -18.02
#